data_AF-A0AAE3GSV8-F1
#
_entry.id   AF-A0AAE3GSV8-F1
#
_cell.length_a   1.000
_cell.length_b   1.000
_cell.length_c   1.000
_cell.angle_alpha   90.00
_cell.angle_beta   90.00
_cell.angle_gamma   90.00
#
_symmetry.space_group_name_H-M   'P 1'
#
loop_
_entity.id
_entity.type
_entity.pdbx_description
1 polymer ?
#
loop_
_entity_poly.entity_id
_entity_poly.type
_entity_poly.pdbx_seq_one_letter_code
_entity_poly.pdbx_strand_id
1 'polypeptide(L)'
;MIRRRSVPWIHRWSRQLIGGIALVGTLDTLYLTLVEFGFFKEAAFCPTTGTINCQAVLSSNYAKVFGIPLSLFGMLAYIAIALFAVAPQLIDSSDNKKLRATVEESTWLLLFAGSTAMLVFSGYLVYLMAFEIKAFCIYCLLSVICSTALFIITIIGRTWEDMGQLFFTGILVMMVGLIGAVGVHSAASNPGFKQELNASGQVIIPPVPSSAPKEGVGWEIKMTSGEAEIALASHLTKVGVKEYIAYWCPHCHEQKELFGKEAYAEITHFDCAEPGNDNSQTKICADAGIKSYPTWEINGKLNPGVKTLQELADLTGYQGKRDFKYALR
;
A
#
# COMPACT_ATOMS: atom_id res chain seq x y z
N MET A 1 -31.22 48.77 -22.31
CA MET A 1 -30.19 48.00 -23.05
C MET A 1 -29.48 47.07 -22.07
N ILE A 2 -29.85 45.78 -22.04
CA ILE A 2 -29.15 44.78 -21.23
C ILE A 2 -27.85 44.45 -21.95
N ARG A 3 -26.73 44.93 -21.41
CA ARG A 3 -25.38 44.65 -21.92
C ARG A 3 -25.17 43.14 -21.79
N ARG A 4 -25.25 42.39 -22.90
CA ARG A 4 -24.88 40.96 -22.93
C ARG A 4 -23.45 40.85 -22.43
N ARG A 5 -23.25 40.43 -21.16
CA ARG A 5 -21.92 40.10 -20.65
C ARG A 5 -21.40 38.98 -21.55
N SER A 6 -20.31 39.25 -22.27
CA SER A 6 -19.58 38.22 -23.02
C SER A 6 -19.15 37.16 -22.02
N VAL A 7 -19.64 35.93 -22.19
CA VAL A 7 -19.17 34.78 -21.40
C VAL A 7 -17.64 34.73 -21.52
N PRO A 8 -16.88 34.83 -20.41
CA PRO A 8 -15.43 34.77 -20.44
C PRO A 8 -14.96 33.51 -21.18
N TRP A 9 -13.91 33.62 -22.00
CA TRP A 9 -13.37 32.53 -22.82
C TRP A 9 -13.14 31.24 -22.03
N ILE A 10 -12.75 31.36 -20.75
CA ILE A 10 -12.55 30.25 -19.82
C ILE A 10 -13.81 29.38 -19.64
N HIS A 11 -15.02 29.95 -19.62
CA HIS A 11 -16.27 29.20 -19.46
C HIS A 11 -16.64 28.38 -20.68
N ARG A 12 -16.18 28.80 -21.87
CA ARG A 12 -16.50 28.13 -23.13
C ARG A 12 -15.64 26.87 -23.34
N TRP A 13 -14.39 26.90 -22.87
CA TRP A 13 -13.42 25.82 -23.05
C TRP A 13 -13.22 24.95 -21.80
N SER A 14 -13.74 25.37 -20.64
CA SER A 14 -13.55 24.66 -19.35
C SER A 14 -13.90 23.18 -19.43
N ARG A 15 -15.04 22.81 -20.03
CA ARG A 15 -15.46 21.40 -20.13
C ARG A 15 -14.54 20.56 -21.02
N GLN A 16 -14.03 21.13 -22.11
CA GLN A 16 -13.09 20.44 -23.00
C GLN A 16 -11.74 20.25 -22.32
N LEU A 17 -11.28 21.26 -21.56
CA LEU A 17 -10.06 21.15 -20.75
C LEU A 17 -10.21 20.09 -19.64
N ILE A 18 -11.34 20.07 -18.93
CA ILE A 18 -11.68 19.04 -17.93
C ILE A 18 -11.65 17.65 -18.58
N GLY A 19 -12.31 17.48 -19.73
CA GLY A 19 -12.31 16.21 -20.47
C GLY A 19 -10.90 15.78 -20.91
N GLY A 20 -10.07 16.71 -21.37
CA GLY A 20 -8.69 16.44 -21.77
C GLY A 20 -7.81 15.99 -20.61
N ILE A 21 -7.88 16.68 -19.47
CA ILE A 21 -7.13 16.30 -18.25
C ILE A 21 -7.61 14.97 -17.70
N ALA A 22 -8.94 14.75 -17.69
CA ALA A 22 -9.51 13.49 -17.25
C ALA A 22 -9.04 12.31 -18.11
N LEU A 23 -8.92 12.50 -19.42
CA LEU A 23 -8.39 11.47 -20.33
C LEU A 23 -6.92 11.14 -20.04
N VAL A 24 -6.09 12.15 -19.76
CA VAL A 24 -4.69 11.92 -19.32
C VAL A 24 -4.66 11.11 -18.02
N GLY A 25 -5.49 11.49 -17.04
CA GLY A 25 -5.61 10.74 -15.78
C GLY A 25 -6.12 9.31 -15.98
N THR A 26 -7.06 9.07 -16.90
CA THR A 26 -7.51 7.72 -17.26
C THR A 26 -6.38 6.90 -17.87
N LEU A 27 -5.58 7.45 -18.78
CA LEU A 27 -4.45 6.72 -19.37
C LEU A 27 -3.37 6.37 -18.34
N ASP A 28 -3.05 7.32 -17.45
CA ASP A 28 -2.11 7.13 -16.35
C ASP A 28 -2.56 6.00 -15.41
N THR A 29 -3.79 6.08 -14.93
CA THR A 29 -4.35 5.08 -14.00
C THR A 29 -4.58 3.72 -14.66
N LEU A 30 -5.02 3.68 -15.93
CA LEU A 30 -5.13 2.45 -16.71
C LEU A 30 -3.77 1.77 -16.85
N TYR A 31 -2.71 2.53 -17.16
CA TYR A 31 -1.36 1.99 -17.26
C TYR A 31 -0.93 1.34 -15.94
N LEU A 32 -1.10 2.03 -14.81
CA LEU A 32 -0.79 1.47 -13.49
C LEU A 32 -1.62 0.23 -13.16
N THR A 33 -2.89 0.20 -13.55
CA THR A 33 -3.75 -0.99 -13.39
C THR A 33 -3.23 -2.18 -14.18
N LEU A 34 -2.73 -1.97 -15.40
CA LEU A 34 -2.14 -3.05 -16.22
C LEU A 34 -0.82 -3.58 -15.64
N VAL A 35 0.01 -2.70 -15.07
CA VAL A 35 1.24 -3.11 -14.34
C VAL A 35 0.87 -3.96 -13.13
N GLU A 36 -0.13 -3.55 -12.35
CA GLU A 36 -0.57 -4.29 -11.15
C GLU A 36 -1.17 -5.66 -11.47
N PHE A 37 -1.87 -5.79 -12.60
CA PHE A 37 -2.38 -7.07 -13.09
C PHE A 37 -1.30 -7.96 -13.74
N GLY A 38 -0.04 -7.53 -13.76
CA GLY A 38 1.08 -8.31 -14.26
C GLY A 38 1.17 -8.39 -15.78
N PHE A 39 0.44 -7.53 -16.50
CA PHE A 39 0.57 -7.42 -17.96
C PHE A 39 1.94 -6.83 -18.35
N PHE A 40 2.46 -5.95 -17.50
CA PHE A 40 3.82 -5.42 -17.58
C PHE A 40 4.60 -5.80 -16.32
N LYS A 41 5.87 -6.22 -16.48
CA LYS A 41 6.69 -6.68 -15.35
C LYS A 41 7.09 -5.57 -14.38
N GLU A 42 7.26 -4.36 -14.88
CA GLU A 42 7.68 -3.19 -14.12
C GLU A 42 7.03 -1.92 -14.68
N ALA A 43 6.86 -0.91 -13.83
CA ALA A 43 6.47 0.42 -14.28
C ALA A 43 7.65 1.05 -15.06
N ALA A 44 7.51 1.09 -16.39
CA ALA A 44 8.45 1.78 -17.28
C ALA A 44 8.73 3.21 -16.80
N PHE A 45 9.91 3.76 -17.13
CA PHE A 45 10.31 5.14 -16.81
C PHE A 45 10.27 5.54 -15.33
N CYS A 46 10.18 4.59 -14.40
CA CYS A 46 10.33 4.86 -12.99
C CYS A 46 11.62 4.21 -12.44
N PRO A 47 12.52 4.99 -11.81
CA PRO A 47 13.68 4.42 -11.15
C PRO A 47 13.26 3.45 -10.05
N THR A 48 14.01 2.35 -9.91
CA THR A 48 13.82 1.34 -8.85
C THR A 48 14.72 1.60 -7.64
N THR A 49 15.53 2.65 -7.68
CA THR A 49 16.51 3.01 -6.64
C THR A 49 16.40 4.48 -6.26
N GLY A 50 16.43 4.78 -4.96
CA GLY A 50 16.38 6.14 -4.42
C GLY A 50 15.00 6.54 -3.89
N THR A 51 14.81 7.85 -3.69
CA THR A 51 13.56 8.42 -3.14
C THR A 51 12.39 8.40 -4.13
N ILE A 52 12.67 8.31 -5.43
CA ILE A 52 11.66 8.09 -6.47
C ILE A 52 11.67 6.60 -6.79
N ASN A 53 10.68 5.88 -6.27
CA ASN A 53 10.55 4.44 -6.43
C ASN A 53 9.06 4.06 -6.53
N CYS A 54 8.55 3.96 -7.76
CA CYS A 54 7.16 3.61 -8.01
C CYS A 54 6.85 2.16 -7.60
N GLN A 55 7.83 1.27 -7.72
CA GLN A 55 7.65 -0.14 -7.36
C GLN A 55 7.39 -0.27 -5.87
N ALA A 56 8.13 0.47 -5.02
CA ALA A 56 7.90 0.49 -3.58
C ALA A 56 6.49 1.00 -3.20
N VAL A 57 5.95 1.97 -3.95
CA VAL A 57 4.59 2.50 -3.74
C VAL A 57 3.54 1.49 -4.21
N LEU A 58 3.70 0.91 -5.41
CA LEU A 58 2.76 -0.05 -6.00
C LEU A 58 2.75 -1.40 -5.27
N SER A 59 3.87 -1.82 -4.67
CA SER A 59 3.92 -3.04 -3.86
C SER A 59 3.48 -2.83 -2.40
N SER A 60 3.13 -1.60 -2.01
CA SER A 60 2.74 -1.31 -0.63
C SER A 60 1.35 -1.84 -0.27
N ASN A 61 1.07 -2.00 1.03
CA ASN A 61 -0.25 -2.40 1.51
C ASN A 61 -1.36 -1.41 1.12
N TYR A 62 -1.00 -0.15 0.84
CA TYR A 62 -1.93 0.91 0.45
C TYR A 62 -2.28 0.89 -1.04
N ALA A 63 -1.56 0.12 -1.86
CA ALA A 63 -1.83 0.01 -3.29
C ALA A 63 -3.08 -0.82 -3.61
N LYS A 64 -3.63 -1.55 -2.63
CA LYS A 64 -4.84 -2.36 -2.78
C LYS A 64 -5.88 -1.98 -1.74
N VAL A 65 -7.12 -1.83 -2.18
CA VAL A 65 -8.29 -1.60 -1.32
C VAL A 65 -9.23 -2.77 -1.50
N PHE A 66 -9.55 -3.50 -0.42
CA PHE A 66 -10.33 -4.75 -0.47
C PHE A 66 -9.76 -5.82 -1.44
N GLY A 67 -8.44 -5.83 -1.66
CA GLY A 67 -7.77 -6.72 -2.61
C GLY A 67 -7.85 -6.28 -4.08
N ILE A 68 -8.51 -5.15 -4.36
CA ILE A 68 -8.61 -4.56 -5.69
C ILE A 68 -7.55 -3.45 -5.82
N PRO A 69 -6.81 -3.36 -6.95
CA PRO A 69 -5.85 -2.28 -7.19
C PRO A 69 -6.47 -0.90 -7.02
N LEU A 70 -5.79 -0.03 -6.26
CA LEU A 70 -6.23 1.34 -6.04
C LEU A 70 -6.30 2.15 -7.36
N SER A 71 -5.39 1.86 -8.28
CA SER A 71 -5.35 2.44 -9.63
C SER A 71 -6.65 2.23 -10.41
N LEU A 72 -7.37 1.13 -10.16
CA LEU A 72 -8.66 0.86 -10.79
C LEU A 72 -9.74 1.85 -10.34
N PHE A 73 -9.78 2.20 -9.05
CA PHE A 73 -10.69 3.22 -8.53
C PHE A 73 -10.38 4.59 -9.10
N GLY A 74 -9.09 4.92 -9.24
CA GLY A 74 -8.64 6.13 -9.93
C GLY A 74 -9.12 6.17 -11.38
N MET A 75 -8.97 5.07 -12.12
CA MET A 75 -9.43 4.95 -13.50
C MET A 75 -10.93 5.19 -13.63
N LEU A 76 -11.74 4.56 -12.79
CA LEU A 76 -13.20 4.76 -12.77
C LEU A 76 -13.57 6.21 -12.45
N ALA A 77 -12.88 6.85 -11.51
CA ALA A 77 -13.11 8.25 -11.16
C ALA A 77 -12.79 9.19 -12.33
N TYR A 78 -11.64 9.03 -13.00
CA TYR A 78 -11.29 9.84 -14.17
C TYR A 78 -12.26 9.62 -15.35
N ILE A 79 -12.69 8.37 -15.60
CA ILE A 79 -13.71 8.08 -16.62
C ILE A 79 -15.02 8.78 -16.29
N ALA A 80 -15.48 8.73 -15.03
CA ALA A 80 -16.71 9.39 -14.62
C ALA A 80 -16.64 10.91 -14.83
N ILE A 81 -15.52 11.55 -14.50
CA ILE A 81 -15.30 12.99 -14.77
C ILE A 81 -15.33 13.28 -16.28
N ALA A 82 -14.67 12.46 -17.09
CA ALA A 82 -14.69 12.61 -18.55
C ALA A 82 -16.12 12.51 -19.11
N LEU A 83 -16.91 11.55 -18.63
CA LEU A 83 -18.32 11.37 -19.02
C LEU A 83 -19.17 12.59 -18.63
N PHE A 84 -19.05 13.09 -17.39
CA PHE A 84 -19.79 14.27 -16.95
C PHE A 84 -19.35 15.56 -17.68
N ALA A 85 -18.10 15.64 -18.11
CA ALA A 85 -17.62 16.74 -18.94
C ALA A 85 -18.29 16.76 -20.31
N VAL A 86 -18.47 15.60 -20.94
CA VAL A 86 -19.01 15.44 -22.32
C VAL A 86 -20.53 15.30 -22.37
N ALA A 87 -21.19 14.82 -21.30
CA ALA A 87 -22.61 14.44 -21.32
C ALA A 87 -23.58 15.50 -21.92
N PRO A 88 -23.47 16.81 -21.61
CA PRO A 88 -24.37 17.81 -22.19
C PRO A 88 -24.12 18.14 -23.66
N GLN A 89 -22.98 17.72 -24.22
CA GLN A 89 -22.67 17.85 -25.64
C GLN A 89 -23.32 16.74 -26.47
N LEU A 90 -23.64 15.60 -25.84
CA LEU A 90 -24.33 14.47 -26.48
C LEU A 90 -25.85 14.70 -26.62
N ILE A 91 -26.39 15.75 -26.00
CA ILE A 91 -27.81 16.10 -26.07
C ILE A 91 -28.00 17.13 -27.19
N ASP A 92 -28.67 16.72 -28.27
CA ASP A 92 -28.92 17.57 -29.42
C ASP A 92 -29.72 18.83 -29.04
N SER A 93 -29.22 19.98 -29.49
CA SER A 93 -29.69 21.29 -29.05
C SER A 93 -31.05 21.68 -29.64
N SER A 94 -31.56 20.95 -30.65
CA SER A 94 -32.81 21.27 -31.34
C SER A 94 -34.04 20.85 -30.54
N ASP A 95 -33.99 19.69 -29.88
CA ASP A 95 -35.21 19.05 -29.37
C ASP A 95 -35.48 19.33 -27.89
N ASN A 96 -34.44 19.53 -27.06
CA ASN A 96 -34.61 19.56 -25.60
C ASN A 96 -33.72 20.57 -24.86
N LYS A 97 -33.87 21.87 -25.18
CA LYS A 97 -33.11 22.96 -24.53
C LYS A 97 -33.22 22.97 -22.99
N LYS A 98 -34.40 22.63 -22.44
CA LYS A 98 -34.61 22.53 -20.99
C LYS A 98 -33.84 21.37 -20.37
N LEU A 99 -33.89 20.19 -20.98
CA LEU A 99 -33.16 19.02 -20.52
C LEU A 99 -31.65 19.28 -20.51
N ARG A 100 -31.12 19.88 -21.57
CA ARG A 100 -29.70 20.24 -21.67
C ARG A 100 -29.26 21.19 -20.55
N ALA A 101 -30.07 22.20 -20.22
CA ALA A 101 -29.78 23.12 -19.12
C ALA A 101 -29.76 22.40 -17.75
N THR A 102 -30.73 21.52 -17.48
CA THR A 102 -30.79 20.74 -16.24
C THR A 102 -29.60 19.76 -16.12
N VAL A 103 -29.26 19.04 -17.19
CA VAL A 103 -28.11 18.13 -17.20
C VAL A 103 -26.82 18.93 -17.05
N GLU A 104 -26.70 20.11 -17.66
CA GLU A 104 -25.55 20.98 -17.50
C GLU A 104 -25.37 21.44 -16.05
N GLU A 105 -26.43 21.85 -15.36
CA GLU A 105 -26.39 22.19 -13.94
C GLU A 105 -26.02 21.01 -13.04
N SER A 106 -26.67 19.86 -13.23
CA SER A 106 -26.40 18.65 -12.46
C SER A 106 -24.97 18.13 -12.66
N THR A 107 -24.50 18.07 -13.91
CA THR A 107 -23.14 17.60 -14.22
C THR A 107 -22.06 18.52 -13.66
N TRP A 108 -22.28 19.83 -13.61
CA TRP A 108 -21.33 20.76 -12.99
C TRP A 108 -21.18 20.54 -11.48
N LEU A 109 -22.28 20.28 -10.77
CA LEU A 109 -22.25 19.91 -9.36
C LEU A 109 -21.53 18.57 -9.14
N LEU A 110 -21.78 17.57 -9.99
CA LEU A 110 -21.09 16.28 -9.92
C LEU A 110 -19.60 16.39 -10.24
N LEU A 111 -19.21 17.24 -11.20
CA LEU A 111 -17.80 17.54 -11.50
C LEU A 111 -17.11 18.18 -10.29
N PHE A 112 -17.79 19.11 -9.60
CA PHE A 112 -17.26 19.73 -8.39
C PHE A 112 -17.10 18.74 -7.26
N ALA A 113 -18.15 17.96 -6.96
CA ALA A 113 -18.10 16.93 -5.93
C ALA A 113 -17.03 15.88 -6.25
N GLY A 114 -16.98 15.38 -7.49
CA GLY A 114 -16.00 14.39 -7.93
C GLY A 114 -14.56 14.90 -7.85
N SER A 115 -14.28 16.09 -8.40
CA SER A 115 -12.92 16.68 -8.34
C SER A 115 -12.47 17.00 -6.92
N THR A 116 -13.39 17.43 -6.04
CA THR A 116 -13.09 17.63 -4.61
C THR A 116 -12.74 16.32 -3.93
N ALA A 117 -13.51 15.25 -4.16
CA ALA A 117 -13.23 13.93 -3.61
C ALA A 117 -11.86 13.40 -4.08
N MET A 118 -11.57 13.54 -5.37
CA MET A 118 -10.28 13.14 -5.95
C MET A 118 -9.10 13.92 -5.38
N LEU A 119 -9.27 15.23 -5.15
CA LEU A 119 -8.24 16.07 -4.54
C LEU A 119 -7.96 15.67 -3.10
N VAL A 120 -9.00 15.47 -2.29
CA VAL A 120 -8.87 15.04 -0.88
C VAL A 120 -8.17 13.69 -0.79
N PHE A 121 -8.61 12.73 -1.61
CA PHE A 121 -7.99 11.41 -1.66
C PHE A 121 -6.54 11.45 -2.16
N SER A 122 -6.25 12.26 -3.19
CA SER A 122 -4.87 12.45 -3.68
C SER A 122 -3.96 13.09 -2.64
N GLY A 123 -4.47 14.05 -1.86
CA GLY A 123 -3.74 14.62 -0.71
C GLY A 123 -3.40 13.57 0.35
N TYR A 124 -4.33 12.66 0.63
CA TYR A 124 -4.08 11.51 1.51
C TYR A 124 -3.00 10.57 0.96
N LEU A 125 -3.00 10.26 -0.35
CA LEU A 125 -1.94 9.44 -0.95
C LEU A 125 -0.57 10.12 -0.90
N VAL A 126 -0.51 11.44 -1.07
CA VAL A 126 0.73 12.21 -0.89
C VAL A 126 1.24 12.11 0.55
N TYR A 127 0.33 12.19 1.54
CA TYR A 127 0.68 11.96 2.94
C TYR A 127 1.28 10.56 3.15
N LEU A 128 0.67 9.51 2.60
CA LEU A 128 1.23 8.15 2.70
C LEU A 128 2.62 8.04 2.06
N MET A 129 2.82 8.60 0.86
CA MET A 129 4.12 8.56 0.18
C MET A 129 5.21 9.29 0.97
N ALA A 130 4.88 10.42 1.60
CA ALA A 130 5.84 11.24 2.32
C ALA A 130 6.20 10.68 3.72
N PHE A 131 5.20 10.20 4.48
CA PHE A 131 5.38 9.89 5.90
C PHE A 131 5.46 8.38 6.19
N GLU A 132 4.67 7.56 5.50
CA GLU A 132 4.58 6.13 5.75
C GLU A 132 5.56 5.35 4.86
N ILE A 133 5.44 5.50 3.54
CA ILE A 133 6.20 4.73 2.54
C ILE A 133 7.62 5.30 2.36
N LYS A 134 7.79 6.62 2.54
CA LYS A 134 9.05 7.36 2.35
C LYS A 134 9.64 7.19 0.94
N ALA A 135 8.78 6.99 -0.05
CA ALA A 135 9.12 6.90 -1.46
C ALA A 135 8.04 7.57 -2.31
N PHE A 136 8.46 8.21 -3.40
CA PHE A 136 7.59 8.92 -4.33
C PHE A 136 7.43 8.14 -5.64
N CYS A 137 6.23 8.17 -6.20
CA CYS A 137 5.90 7.58 -7.49
C CYS A 137 5.57 8.68 -8.51
N ILE A 138 6.26 8.71 -9.65
CA ILE A 138 6.07 9.75 -10.68
C ILE A 138 4.65 9.74 -11.26
N TYR A 139 4.06 8.55 -11.43
CA TYR A 139 2.69 8.37 -11.91
C TYR A 139 1.67 8.86 -10.88
N CYS A 140 1.86 8.53 -9.59
CA CYS A 140 1.00 9.06 -8.54
C CYS A 140 1.08 10.60 -8.45
N LEU A 141 2.27 11.18 -8.61
CA LEU A 141 2.45 12.64 -8.67
C LEU A 141 1.75 13.25 -9.89
N LEU A 142 1.80 12.60 -11.05
CA LEU A 142 1.04 13.01 -12.23
C LEU A 142 -0.47 13.04 -11.95
N SER A 143 -1.01 12.00 -11.29
CA SER A 143 -2.41 11.98 -10.87
C SER A 143 -2.75 13.09 -9.86
N VAL A 144 -1.84 13.44 -8.94
CA VAL A 144 -2.03 14.59 -8.02
C VAL A 144 -2.13 15.90 -8.79
N ILE A 145 -1.27 16.09 -9.79
CA ILE A 145 -1.30 17.28 -10.65
C ILE A 145 -2.62 17.34 -11.44
N CYS A 146 -3.04 16.22 -12.03
CA CYS A 146 -4.28 16.14 -12.80
C CYS A 146 -5.52 16.44 -11.94
N SER A 147 -5.65 15.80 -10.78
CA SER A 147 -6.78 16.03 -9.86
C SER A 147 -6.82 17.47 -9.32
N THR A 148 -5.67 18.06 -9.00
CA THR A 148 -5.59 19.47 -8.59
C THR A 148 -6.02 20.41 -9.71
N ALA A 149 -5.57 20.17 -10.94
CA ALA A 149 -5.95 20.96 -12.10
C ALA A 149 -7.46 20.85 -12.39
N LEU A 150 -8.04 19.65 -12.29
CA LEU A 150 -9.48 19.44 -12.44
C LEU A 150 -10.29 20.24 -11.44
N PHE A 151 -9.90 20.24 -10.17
CA PHE A 151 -10.57 21.01 -9.12
C PHE A 151 -10.52 22.52 -9.40
N ILE A 152 -9.35 23.05 -9.75
CA ILE A 152 -9.16 24.49 -10.05
C ILE A 152 -10.01 24.92 -11.25
N ILE A 153 -9.96 24.15 -12.35
CA ILE A 153 -10.74 24.45 -13.55
C ILE A 153 -12.24 24.30 -13.28
N THR A 154 -12.65 23.38 -12.40
CA THR A 154 -14.05 23.21 -12.06
C THR A 154 -14.60 24.38 -11.26
N ILE A 155 -13.81 24.97 -10.35
CA ILE A 155 -14.22 26.17 -9.60
C ILE A 155 -14.33 27.38 -10.53
N ILE A 156 -13.31 27.64 -11.35
CA ILE A 156 -13.21 28.85 -12.17
C ILE A 156 -14.06 28.75 -13.47
N GLY A 157 -14.30 27.52 -13.92
CA GLY A 157 -14.93 27.22 -15.21
C GLY A 157 -16.43 27.49 -15.29
N ARG A 158 -17.08 27.87 -14.19
CA ARG A 158 -18.52 28.23 -14.12
C ARG A 158 -18.75 29.41 -13.15
N THR A 159 -19.72 30.26 -13.49
CA THR A 159 -20.26 31.23 -12.53
C THR A 159 -21.27 30.52 -11.64
N TRP A 160 -20.95 30.43 -10.36
CA TRP A 160 -21.81 29.79 -9.37
C TRP A 160 -22.79 30.81 -8.81
N GLU A 161 -24.09 30.56 -9.01
CA GLU A 161 -25.15 31.42 -8.48
C GLU A 161 -25.33 31.18 -6.97
N ASP A 162 -25.22 29.91 -6.54
CA ASP A 162 -25.37 29.48 -5.14
C ASP A 162 -24.05 29.11 -4.47
N MET A 163 -23.31 30.12 -4.00
CA MET A 163 -22.06 29.92 -3.25
C MET A 163 -22.25 29.09 -1.97
N GLY A 164 -23.44 29.14 -1.35
CA GLY A 164 -23.77 28.32 -0.18
C GLY A 164 -23.75 26.83 -0.50
N GLN A 165 -24.39 26.43 -1.61
CA GLN A 165 -24.46 25.03 -2.03
C GLN A 165 -23.07 24.43 -2.29
N LEU A 166 -22.17 25.20 -2.90
CA LEU A 166 -20.77 24.81 -3.09
C LEU A 166 -20.06 24.50 -1.78
N PHE A 167 -20.18 25.41 -0.81
CA PHE A 167 -19.52 25.28 0.47
C PHE A 167 -20.01 24.03 1.23
N PHE A 168 -21.33 23.84 1.30
CA PHE A 168 -21.91 22.66 1.94
C PHE A 168 -21.52 21.36 1.24
N THR A 169 -21.59 21.34 -0.10
CA THR A 169 -21.20 20.15 -0.89
C THR A 169 -19.70 19.86 -0.70
N GLY A 170 -18.86 20.88 -0.72
CA GLY A 170 -17.41 20.74 -0.53
C GLY A 170 -17.04 20.18 0.84
N ILE A 171 -17.66 20.69 1.92
CA ILE A 171 -17.45 20.18 3.27
C ILE A 171 -17.93 18.73 3.39
N LEU A 172 -19.13 18.43 2.88
CA LEU A 172 -19.68 17.09 2.96
C LEU A 172 -18.76 16.10 2.24
N VAL A 173 -18.34 16.42 1.02
CA VAL A 173 -17.44 15.57 0.23
C VAL A 173 -16.07 15.43 0.91
N MET A 174 -15.53 16.51 1.48
CA MET A 174 -14.28 16.45 2.22
C MET A 174 -14.39 15.54 3.43
N MET A 175 -15.44 15.67 4.23
CA MET A 175 -15.68 14.83 5.40
C MET A 175 -15.83 13.35 5.01
N VAL A 176 -16.64 13.05 4.00
CA VAL A 176 -16.81 11.69 3.47
C VAL A 176 -15.50 11.14 2.92
N GLY A 177 -14.75 11.97 2.17
CA GLY A 177 -13.45 11.60 1.61
C GLY A 177 -12.41 11.28 2.70
N LEU A 178 -12.37 12.06 3.78
CA LEU A 178 -11.49 11.82 4.93
C LEU A 178 -11.90 10.56 5.70
N ILE A 179 -13.20 10.35 5.95
CA ILE A 179 -13.70 9.12 6.57
C ILE A 179 -13.34 7.90 5.72
N GLY A 180 -13.52 8.01 4.40
CA GLY A 180 -13.13 6.98 3.45
C GLY A 180 -11.63 6.69 3.50
N ALA A 181 -10.79 7.73 3.48
CA ALA A 181 -9.34 7.60 3.58
C ALA A 181 -8.90 6.93 4.90
N VAL A 182 -9.51 7.29 6.04
CA VAL A 182 -9.25 6.65 7.34
C VAL A 182 -9.70 5.18 7.33
N GLY A 183 -10.85 4.89 6.72
CA GLY A 183 -11.33 3.52 6.53
C GLY A 183 -10.35 2.68 5.72
N VAL A 184 -9.82 3.22 4.62
CA VAL A 184 -8.78 2.57 3.82
C VAL A 184 -7.49 2.39 4.62
N HIS A 185 -7.06 3.42 5.37
CA HIS A 185 -5.88 3.34 6.22
C HIS A 185 -6.01 2.18 7.21
N SER A 186 -7.13 2.10 7.93
CA SER A 186 -7.40 1.05 8.91
C SER A 186 -7.42 -0.34 8.27
N ALA A 187 -8.03 -0.47 7.10
CA ALA A 187 -8.06 -1.74 6.36
C ALA A 187 -6.68 -2.15 5.83
N ALA A 188 -5.83 -1.20 5.46
CA ALA A 188 -4.47 -1.45 4.97
C ALA A 188 -3.45 -1.67 6.09
N SER A 189 -3.61 -1.02 7.25
CA SER A 189 -2.75 -1.16 8.43
C SER A 189 -3.11 -2.38 9.28
N ASN A 190 -4.39 -2.77 9.27
CA ASN A 190 -4.88 -4.01 9.89
C ASN A 190 -5.35 -4.98 8.80
N PRO A 191 -4.42 -5.61 8.04
CA PRO A 191 -4.82 -6.68 7.15
C PRO A 191 -5.32 -7.83 8.05
N GLY A 192 -6.65 -7.97 8.16
CA GLY A 192 -7.29 -9.25 8.42
C GLY A 192 -6.82 -10.20 7.31
N PHE A 193 -5.72 -10.89 7.60
CA PHE A 193 -4.98 -11.74 6.68
C PHE A 193 -5.94 -12.77 6.11
N LYS A 194 -6.10 -12.82 4.78
CA LYS A 194 -6.70 -14.00 4.15
C LYS A 194 -5.71 -15.14 4.42
N GLN A 195 -6.05 -15.98 5.39
CA GLN A 195 -5.22 -17.06 5.90
C GLN A 195 -5.07 -18.11 4.80
N GLU A 196 -3.95 -18.07 4.08
CA GLU A 196 -3.61 -19.06 3.07
C GLU A 196 -3.18 -20.34 3.82
N LEU A 197 -3.88 -21.45 3.60
CA LEU A 197 -3.63 -22.72 4.29
C LEU A 197 -2.90 -23.67 3.35
N ASN A 198 -1.89 -24.39 3.86
CA ASN A 198 -1.27 -25.49 3.12
C ASN A 198 -2.16 -26.76 3.15
N ALA A 199 -1.75 -27.81 2.43
CA ALA A 199 -2.48 -29.07 2.37
C ALA A 199 -2.66 -29.76 3.74
N SER A 200 -1.83 -29.41 4.72
CA SER A 200 -1.86 -29.93 6.09
C SER A 200 -2.69 -29.06 7.04
N GLY A 201 -3.33 -28.00 6.55
CA GLY A 201 -4.13 -27.07 7.36
C GLY A 201 -3.30 -26.07 8.20
N GLN A 202 -2.01 -25.92 7.91
CA GLN A 202 -1.17 -24.89 8.53
C GLN A 202 -1.27 -23.59 7.76
N VAL A 203 -1.13 -22.49 8.48
CA VAL A 203 -1.17 -21.13 7.98
C VAL A 203 0.16 -20.80 7.32
N ILE A 204 0.13 -20.42 6.05
CA ILE A 204 1.32 -19.96 5.34
C ILE A 204 1.69 -18.58 5.89
N ILE A 205 2.95 -18.41 6.30
CA ILE A 205 3.44 -17.15 6.85
C ILE A 205 3.33 -16.00 5.82
N PRO A 206 3.14 -14.75 6.29
CA PRO A 206 3.17 -13.57 5.43
C PRO A 206 4.47 -13.49 4.60
N PRO A 207 4.44 -12.96 3.37
CA PRO A 207 5.66 -12.53 2.71
C PRO A 207 6.33 -11.42 3.53
N VAL A 208 7.66 -11.37 3.48
CA VAL A 208 8.45 -10.34 4.15
C VAL A 208 7.96 -8.94 3.73
N PRO A 209 7.80 -7.99 4.66
CA PRO A 209 7.31 -6.66 4.33
C PRO A 209 8.24 -5.95 3.32
N SER A 210 7.65 -5.23 2.37
CA SER A 210 8.40 -4.42 1.39
C SER A 210 8.98 -3.13 1.99
N SER A 211 8.59 -2.77 3.22
CA SER A 211 9.15 -1.62 3.95
C SER A 211 10.59 -1.91 4.38
N ALA A 212 11.43 -0.87 4.48
CA ALA A 212 12.76 -1.03 5.07
C ALA A 212 12.65 -1.54 6.53
N PRO A 213 13.55 -2.45 6.97
CA PRO A 213 13.58 -2.92 8.35
C PRO A 213 13.97 -1.77 9.29
N LYS A 214 13.47 -1.80 10.54
CA LYS A 214 13.91 -0.84 11.56
C LYS A 214 15.35 -1.15 11.95
N GLU A 215 16.20 -0.13 11.94
CA GLU A 215 17.61 -0.25 12.31
C GLU A 215 17.78 -0.91 13.69
N GLY A 216 18.60 -1.98 13.76
CA GLY A 216 18.87 -2.75 14.98
C GLY A 216 17.74 -3.65 15.49
N VAL A 217 16.54 -3.62 14.87
CA VAL A 217 15.36 -4.36 15.35
C VAL A 217 14.78 -5.30 14.29
N GLY A 218 14.74 -4.86 13.04
CA GLY A 218 14.13 -5.59 11.92
C GLY A 218 12.64 -5.25 11.73
N TRP A 219 11.88 -6.21 11.22
CA TRP A 219 10.42 -6.11 11.07
C TRP A 219 9.69 -6.67 12.29
N GLU A 220 8.51 -6.12 12.58
CA GLU A 220 7.64 -6.64 13.63
C GLU A 220 7.10 -8.02 13.25
N ILE A 221 7.23 -9.01 14.14
CA ILE A 221 6.62 -10.34 13.99
C ILE A 221 5.10 -10.17 14.07
N LYS A 222 4.34 -10.62 13.08
CA LYS A 222 2.87 -10.49 13.06
C LYS A 222 2.16 -11.69 13.67
N MET A 223 2.74 -12.88 13.54
CA MET A 223 2.12 -14.12 14.01
C MET A 223 2.17 -14.24 15.54
N THR A 224 1.14 -14.88 16.12
CA THR A 224 1.08 -15.26 17.54
C THR A 224 1.34 -16.74 17.72
N SER A 225 2.06 -17.07 18.77
CA SER A 225 2.54 -18.42 19.06
C SER A 225 1.39 -19.29 19.58
N GLY A 226 1.41 -20.58 19.23
CA GLY A 226 0.59 -21.59 19.89
C GLY A 226 1.36 -22.28 21.02
N GLU A 227 0.71 -23.25 21.68
CA GLU A 227 1.34 -24.04 22.73
C GLU A 227 2.56 -24.82 22.22
N ALA A 228 2.48 -25.36 21.00
CA ALA A 228 3.55 -26.16 20.41
C ALA A 228 4.79 -25.30 20.10
N GLU A 229 4.61 -24.10 19.53
CA GLU A 229 5.71 -23.17 19.24
C GLU A 229 6.45 -22.74 20.51
N ILE A 230 5.70 -22.37 21.55
CA ILE A 230 6.27 -21.98 22.85
C ILE A 230 7.04 -23.16 23.46
N ALA A 231 6.46 -24.35 23.45
CA ALA A 231 7.09 -25.54 24.01
C ALA A 231 8.36 -25.95 23.25
N LEU A 232 8.39 -25.79 21.92
CA LEU A 232 9.59 -26.01 21.12
C LEU A 232 10.65 -24.94 21.42
N ALA A 233 10.29 -23.65 21.43
CA ALA A 233 11.24 -22.57 21.73
C ALA A 233 11.90 -22.76 23.10
N SER A 234 11.11 -23.11 24.12
CA SER A 234 11.63 -23.44 25.45
C SER A 234 12.60 -24.61 25.43
N HIS A 235 12.31 -25.65 24.63
CA HIS A 235 13.23 -26.79 24.44
C HIS A 235 14.54 -26.38 23.77
N LEU A 236 14.47 -25.61 22.68
CA LEU A 236 15.65 -25.13 21.94
C LEU A 236 16.60 -24.36 22.86
N THR A 237 16.05 -23.46 23.68
CA THR A 237 16.84 -22.69 24.64
C THR A 237 17.43 -23.58 25.75
N LYS A 238 16.66 -24.56 26.25
CA LYS A 238 17.17 -25.51 27.27
C LYS A 238 18.31 -26.39 26.77
N VAL A 239 18.26 -26.83 25.51
CA VAL A 239 19.32 -27.66 24.90
C VAL A 239 20.45 -26.83 24.29
N GLY A 240 20.45 -25.51 24.52
CA GLY A 240 21.55 -24.62 24.18
C GLY A 240 21.69 -24.31 22.69
N VAL A 241 20.59 -24.42 21.94
CA VAL A 241 20.55 -24.05 20.52
C VAL A 241 20.63 -22.54 20.39
N LYS A 242 21.44 -22.08 19.43
CA LYS A 242 21.61 -20.65 19.15
C LYS A 242 21.21 -20.36 17.72
N GLU A 243 20.54 -19.23 17.53
CA GLU A 243 20.25 -18.68 16.21
C GLU A 243 21.13 -17.45 15.95
N TYR A 244 21.72 -17.39 14.76
CA TYR A 244 22.51 -16.26 14.29
C TYR A 244 21.75 -15.57 13.17
N ILE A 245 21.41 -14.30 13.38
CA ILE A 245 20.56 -13.52 12.48
C ILE A 245 21.24 -12.22 12.07
N ALA A 246 20.59 -11.52 11.14
CA ALA A 246 20.80 -10.09 10.95
C ALA A 246 19.44 -9.39 11.01
N TYR A 247 19.34 -8.24 11.68
CA TYR A 247 18.04 -7.54 11.78
C TYR A 247 17.40 -7.23 10.40
N TRP A 248 18.22 -6.98 9.37
CA TRP A 248 17.77 -6.66 8.02
C TRP A 248 17.48 -7.86 7.12
N CYS A 249 17.69 -9.09 7.62
CA CYS A 249 17.62 -10.30 6.82
C CYS A 249 16.17 -10.78 6.62
N PRO A 250 15.67 -10.84 5.36
CA PRO A 250 14.31 -11.29 5.06
C PRO A 250 14.01 -12.72 5.56
N HIS A 251 14.93 -13.65 5.31
CA HIS A 251 14.81 -15.05 5.75
C HIS A 251 14.80 -15.22 7.28
N CYS A 252 15.46 -14.32 7.99
CA CYS A 252 15.48 -14.30 9.44
C CYS A 252 14.13 -13.83 9.99
N HIS A 253 13.46 -12.93 9.27
CA HIS A 253 12.08 -12.56 9.59
C HIS A 253 11.09 -13.71 9.29
N GLU A 254 11.28 -14.47 8.20
CA GLU A 254 10.48 -15.68 7.94
C GLU A 254 10.61 -16.70 9.08
N GLN A 255 11.84 -16.92 9.58
CA GLN A 255 12.07 -17.80 10.74
C GLN A 255 11.36 -17.31 12.00
N LYS A 256 11.36 -15.99 12.25
CA LYS A 256 10.64 -15.36 13.37
C LYS A 256 9.13 -15.57 13.27
N GLU A 257 8.55 -15.42 12.09
CA GLU A 257 7.10 -15.60 11.86
C GLU A 257 6.65 -17.05 12.05
N LEU A 258 7.52 -18.04 11.79
CA LEU A 258 7.20 -19.44 12.08
C LEU A 258 6.99 -19.71 13.57
N PHE A 259 7.71 -19.02 14.45
CA PHE A 259 7.54 -19.15 15.91
C PHE A 259 6.42 -18.27 16.44
N GLY A 260 6.30 -17.04 15.94
CA GLY A 260 5.41 -16.03 16.49
C GLY A 260 6.05 -15.26 17.66
N LYS A 261 5.37 -14.18 18.07
CA LYS A 261 5.90 -13.17 19.02
C LYS A 261 6.39 -13.77 20.34
N GLU A 262 5.58 -14.62 20.97
CA GLU A 262 5.80 -15.16 22.31
C GLU A 262 6.90 -16.22 22.33
N ALA A 263 6.86 -17.19 21.42
CA ALA A 263 7.85 -18.25 21.34
C ALA A 263 9.22 -17.73 20.91
N TYR A 264 9.28 -16.81 19.94
CA TYR A 264 10.55 -16.26 19.49
C TYR A 264 11.27 -15.46 20.58
N ALA A 265 10.54 -14.85 21.51
CA ALA A 265 11.11 -14.13 22.65
C ALA A 265 11.91 -15.05 23.60
N GLU A 266 11.64 -16.36 23.61
CA GLU A 266 12.40 -17.33 24.40
C GLU A 266 13.67 -17.82 23.70
N ILE A 267 13.81 -17.61 22.40
CA ILE A 267 14.90 -18.16 21.58
C ILE A 267 16.19 -17.41 21.85
N THR A 268 17.25 -18.17 22.14
CA THR A 268 18.60 -17.64 22.23
C THR A 268 19.11 -17.27 20.83
N HIS A 269 19.09 -15.98 20.51
CA HIS A 269 19.55 -15.47 19.22
C HIS A 269 20.61 -14.38 19.38
N PHE A 270 21.45 -14.23 18.35
CA PHE A 270 22.49 -13.22 18.25
C PHE A 270 22.32 -12.45 16.95
N ASP A 271 22.31 -11.13 17.05
CA ASP A 271 22.26 -10.25 15.88
C ASP A 271 23.68 -9.90 15.44
N CYS A 272 24.08 -10.42 14.29
CA CYS A 272 25.41 -10.26 13.72
C CYS A 272 25.56 -8.97 12.90
N ALA A 273 24.56 -8.10 12.92
CA ALA A 273 24.36 -7.00 11.98
C ALA A 273 23.99 -5.68 12.64
N GLU A 274 23.83 -5.63 13.96
CA GLU A 274 23.42 -4.43 14.68
C GLU A 274 24.42 -3.24 14.43
N PRO A 275 23.95 -2.09 13.92
CA PRO A 275 24.84 -0.99 13.56
C PRO A 275 25.25 -0.18 14.79
N GLY A 276 26.48 0.32 14.80
CA GLY A 276 27.00 1.17 15.87
C GLY A 276 27.51 0.42 17.10
N ASN A 277 27.60 -0.91 17.07
CA ASN A 277 28.09 -1.71 18.18
C ASN A 277 29.42 -2.39 17.84
N ASP A 278 30.54 -1.81 18.30
CA ASP A 278 31.82 -2.50 18.52
C ASP A 278 31.69 -3.53 19.68
N ASN A 279 30.60 -4.29 19.71
CA ASN A 279 30.20 -5.14 20.84
C ASN A 279 30.23 -6.63 20.52
N SER A 280 30.24 -7.42 21.59
CA SER A 280 30.51 -8.86 21.65
C SER A 280 29.74 -9.72 20.65
N GLN A 281 28.54 -9.35 20.19
CA GLN A 281 27.72 -10.21 19.32
C GLN A 281 28.29 -10.36 17.91
N THR A 282 28.74 -9.27 17.27
CA THR A 282 29.39 -9.34 15.95
C THR A 282 30.66 -10.18 16.01
N LYS A 283 31.40 -10.08 17.14
CA LYS A 283 32.56 -10.92 17.42
C LYS A 283 32.16 -12.38 17.68
N ILE A 284 31.08 -12.64 18.43
CA ILE A 284 30.55 -14.00 18.65
C ILE A 284 30.19 -14.65 17.30
N CYS A 285 29.59 -13.91 16.37
CA CYS A 285 29.26 -14.43 15.04
C CYS A 285 30.52 -14.69 14.19
N ALA A 286 31.51 -13.81 14.25
CA ALA A 286 32.78 -14.00 13.55
C ALA A 286 33.56 -15.21 14.11
N ASP A 287 33.66 -15.32 15.43
CA ASP A 287 34.31 -16.42 16.14
C ASP A 287 33.58 -17.76 15.91
N ALA A 288 32.25 -17.72 15.79
CA ALA A 288 31.42 -18.88 15.43
C ALA A 288 31.49 -19.23 13.92
N GLY A 289 32.14 -18.41 13.08
CA GLY A 289 32.31 -18.69 11.65
C GLY A 289 31.03 -18.56 10.82
N ILE A 290 30.11 -17.68 11.20
CA ILE A 290 28.83 -17.48 10.50
C ILE A 290 29.06 -16.83 9.13
N LYS A 291 28.48 -17.42 8.08
CA LYS A 291 28.62 -16.97 6.68
C LYS A 291 27.33 -16.47 6.04
N SER A 292 26.19 -16.84 6.61
CA SER A 292 24.86 -16.56 6.07
C SER A 292 23.84 -16.48 7.20
N TYR A 293 22.71 -15.83 6.94
CA TYR A 293 21.63 -15.67 7.92
C TYR A 293 20.29 -16.19 7.34
N PRO A 294 19.41 -16.79 8.17
CA PRO A 294 19.71 -17.24 9.54
C PRO A 294 20.66 -18.45 9.52
N THR A 295 21.35 -18.70 10.61
CA THR A 295 22.11 -19.93 10.84
C THR A 295 21.85 -20.46 12.24
N TRP A 296 21.54 -21.75 12.35
CA TRP A 296 21.29 -22.43 13.62
C TRP A 296 22.51 -23.23 14.07
N GLU A 297 23.05 -22.96 15.26
CA GLU A 297 24.05 -23.81 15.90
C GLU A 297 23.34 -24.85 16.79
N ILE A 298 23.42 -26.11 16.38
CA ILE A 298 22.79 -27.24 17.07
C ILE A 298 23.87 -28.28 17.33
N ASN A 299 24.11 -28.61 18.61
CA ASN A 299 25.17 -29.54 19.02
C ASN A 299 26.56 -29.22 18.42
N GLY A 300 26.89 -27.92 18.34
CA GLY A 300 28.16 -27.43 17.79
C GLY A 300 28.27 -27.49 16.26
N LYS A 301 27.19 -27.86 15.54
CA LYS A 301 27.13 -27.86 14.08
C LYS A 301 26.29 -26.68 13.58
N LEU A 302 26.80 -25.98 12.57
CA LEU A 302 26.11 -24.88 11.91
C LEU A 302 25.18 -25.39 10.82
N ASN A 303 23.91 -24.98 10.89
CA ASN A 303 22.85 -25.33 9.96
C ASN A 303 22.31 -24.03 9.34
N PRO A 304 22.82 -23.62 8.15
CA PRO A 304 22.41 -22.39 7.52
C PRO A 304 21.00 -22.49 6.90
N GLY A 305 20.35 -21.33 6.78
CA GLY A 305 19.04 -21.18 6.16
C GLY A 305 17.88 -21.32 7.14
N VAL A 306 16.69 -20.98 6.66
CA VAL A 306 15.44 -21.12 7.40
C VAL A 306 15.15 -22.60 7.63
N LYS A 307 14.65 -22.91 8.82
CA LYS A 307 14.28 -24.26 9.26
C LYS A 307 12.81 -24.29 9.63
N THR A 308 12.10 -25.29 9.13
CA THR A 308 10.74 -25.55 9.61
C THR A 308 10.78 -25.95 11.08
N LEU A 309 9.70 -25.72 11.82
CA LEU A 309 9.65 -26.10 13.23
C LEU A 309 9.74 -27.62 13.42
N GLN A 310 9.24 -28.40 12.47
CA GLN A 310 9.42 -29.85 12.41
C GLN A 310 10.90 -30.22 12.27
N GLU A 311 11.62 -29.58 11.36
CA GLU A 311 13.06 -29.82 11.17
C GLU A 311 13.86 -29.47 12.43
N LEU A 312 13.57 -28.32 13.07
CA LEU A 312 14.21 -27.96 14.35
C LEU A 312 13.88 -28.96 15.46
N ALA A 313 12.63 -29.43 15.54
CA ALA A 313 12.23 -30.46 16.48
C ALA A 313 13.00 -31.78 16.26
N ASP A 314 13.19 -32.18 15.00
CA ASP A 314 13.94 -33.38 14.63
C ASP A 314 15.44 -33.26 14.95
N LEU A 315 16.06 -32.14 14.55
CA LEU A 315 17.48 -31.87 14.79
C LEU A 315 17.85 -31.81 16.27
N THR A 316 16.88 -31.49 17.13
CA THR A 316 17.08 -31.31 18.58
C THR A 316 16.45 -32.40 19.43
N GLY A 317 15.89 -33.44 18.80
CA GLY A 317 15.29 -34.59 19.48
C GLY A 317 14.05 -34.25 20.30
N TYR A 318 13.34 -33.16 19.97
CA TYR A 318 12.16 -32.71 20.70
C TYR A 318 11.01 -33.73 20.62
N GLN A 319 10.46 -34.12 21.76
CA GLN A 319 9.40 -35.15 21.89
C GLN A 319 8.02 -34.57 22.26
N GLY A 320 7.88 -33.25 22.34
CA GLY A 320 6.62 -32.62 22.72
C GLY A 320 5.62 -32.53 21.56
N LYS A 321 4.58 -31.71 21.76
CA LYS A 321 3.53 -31.45 20.75
C LYS A 321 4.13 -30.76 19.52
N ARG A 322 3.76 -31.22 18.31
CA ARG A 322 4.30 -30.75 17.02
C ARG A 322 3.23 -30.23 16.06
N ASP A 323 2.06 -29.91 16.58
CA ASP A 323 0.94 -29.29 15.88
C ASP A 323 1.17 -27.78 15.65
N PHE A 324 2.30 -27.46 15.00
CA PHE A 324 2.66 -26.07 14.73
C PHE A 324 1.70 -25.43 13.72
N LYS A 325 1.30 -24.20 14.02
CA LYS A 325 0.30 -23.40 13.30
C LYS A 325 0.80 -22.91 11.94
N TYR A 326 2.11 -22.70 11.80
CA TYR A 326 2.68 -21.96 10.68
C TYR A 326 3.55 -22.83 9.77
N ALA A 327 3.51 -22.51 8.48
CA ALA A 327 4.32 -23.14 7.45
C ALA A 327 5.00 -22.09 6.58
N LEU A 328 6.16 -22.46 6.04
CA LEU A 328 6.80 -21.69 4.96
C LEU A 328 5.93 -21.76 3.71
N ARG A 329 6.03 -20.71 2.89
CA ARG A 329 5.39 -20.66 1.57
C ARG A 329 6.04 -21.62 0.58
#